data_AF-A0A6A3GJW1-F1
#
_entry.id   AF-A0A6A3GJW1-F1
#
_cell.length_a   1.000
_cell.length_b   1.000
_cell.length_c   1.000
_cell.angle_alpha   90.00
_cell.angle_beta   90.00
_cell.angle_gamma   90.00
#
_symmetry.space_group_name_H-M   'P 1'
#
loop_
_entity.id
_entity.type
_entity.pdbx_description
1 polymer ?
#
loop_
_entity_poly.entity_id
_entity_poly.type
_entity_poly.pdbx_seq_one_letter_code
_entity_poly.pdbx_strand_id
1 'polypeptide(L)'
;MLKYKLIENVAITSAPPFFTFTSLAPNVSLYDFSSLSDEVLAFSEALDANGTLCQSSKNEWGTSPIVVTGTAQELLSIINMAKLNLSPQMVRELELAIEHADECVTGWTMMSVVRLFQYPIARDSKEFGQVPAVDTHVFPDYTECRPVVEITDELVGSKLALDTEGRDLLEVVPDQLKLFPYSFTSSLPQISRSAPADKSKTKNGATTVVQSYFRAYYGGCRVRAVNTTGVFIEDTCEVSKHWLSYGLMVHSPDDIPLCSTGDVCIHNFFNSLWEWEHHIDPNVPNRVGMNLNTFRSRYADRVSISILPGLVVAQMLA
;
A
#
# COMPACT_ATOMS: atom_id res chain seq x y z
N MET A 1 3.34 -17.87 -4.32
CA MET A 1 4.49 -17.53 -5.19
C MET A 1 4.13 -17.23 -6.65
N LEU A 2 3.45 -18.10 -7.40
CA LEU A 2 3.17 -17.90 -8.84
C LEU A 2 2.58 -16.51 -9.21
N LYS A 3 1.59 -16.02 -8.46
CA LYS A 3 0.97 -14.71 -8.70
C LYS A 3 1.93 -13.52 -8.58
N TYR A 4 3.01 -13.66 -7.81
CA TYR A 4 4.02 -12.62 -7.66
C TYR A 4 4.92 -12.45 -8.90
N LYS A 5 4.94 -13.41 -9.83
CA LYS A 5 5.65 -13.25 -11.12
C LYS A 5 5.13 -12.05 -11.93
N LEU A 6 3.88 -11.63 -11.73
CA LEU A 6 3.31 -10.45 -12.39
C LEU A 6 3.91 -9.11 -11.92
N ILE A 7 4.57 -9.11 -10.77
CA ILE A 7 5.19 -7.93 -10.15
C ILE A 7 6.67 -8.15 -9.85
N GLU A 8 7.30 -9.13 -10.51
CA GLU A 8 8.73 -9.39 -10.38
C GLU A 8 9.53 -8.21 -10.95
N ASN A 9 10.50 -7.71 -10.18
CA ASN A 9 11.42 -6.61 -10.52
C ASN A 9 10.77 -5.25 -10.85
N VAL A 10 9.45 -5.11 -10.78
CA VAL A 10 8.73 -3.87 -11.10
C VAL A 10 8.12 -3.26 -9.84
N ALA A 11 8.21 -1.94 -9.70
CA ALA A 11 7.61 -1.25 -8.57
C ALA A 11 6.08 -1.15 -8.69
N ILE A 12 5.56 -1.11 -9.93
CA ILE A 12 4.13 -1.13 -10.23
C ILE A 12 3.84 -1.99 -11.47
N THR A 13 2.65 -2.62 -11.49
CA THR A 13 2.15 -3.33 -12.67
C THR A 13 0.74 -2.87 -13.06
N SER A 14 0.32 -3.16 -14.28
CA SER A 14 -1.00 -2.76 -14.77
C SER A 14 -2.11 -3.59 -14.13
N ALA A 15 -3.22 -2.95 -13.78
CA ALA A 15 -4.34 -3.62 -13.13
C ALA A 15 -5.02 -4.72 -13.99
N PRO A 16 -5.22 -4.57 -15.33
CA PRO A 16 -5.92 -5.59 -16.12
C PRO A 16 -5.30 -7.01 -16.10
N PRO A 17 -3.98 -7.20 -16.38
CA PRO A 17 -3.38 -8.54 -16.31
C PRO A 17 -3.39 -9.09 -14.89
N PHE A 18 -3.15 -8.23 -13.89
CA PHE A 18 -3.22 -8.62 -12.48
C PHE A 18 -4.60 -9.13 -12.10
N PHE A 19 -5.66 -8.35 -12.35
CA PHE A 19 -7.03 -8.71 -12.01
C PHE A 19 -7.47 -9.99 -12.71
N THR A 20 -7.08 -10.18 -13.98
CA THR A 20 -7.38 -11.40 -14.74
C THR A 20 -6.78 -12.63 -14.07
N PHE A 21 -5.51 -12.56 -13.65
CA PHE A 21 -4.83 -13.70 -13.05
C PHE A 21 -5.23 -13.94 -11.59
N THR A 22 -5.40 -12.88 -10.81
CA THR A 22 -5.71 -13.00 -9.38
C THR A 22 -7.14 -13.45 -9.13
N SER A 23 -8.06 -13.19 -10.08
CA SER A 23 -9.47 -13.61 -10.04
C SER A 23 -9.71 -15.07 -10.44
N LEU A 24 -8.68 -15.81 -10.88
CA LEU A 24 -8.82 -17.24 -11.14
C LEU A 24 -9.21 -17.97 -9.85
N ALA A 25 -10.16 -18.90 -9.98
CA ALA A 25 -10.56 -19.77 -8.86
C ALA A 25 -9.34 -20.56 -8.33
N PRO A 26 -9.35 -20.96 -7.04
CA PRO A 26 -8.26 -21.75 -6.45
C PRO A 26 -8.30 -23.22 -6.91
N ASN A 27 -8.34 -23.45 -8.21
CA ASN A 27 -8.25 -24.76 -8.83
C ASN A 27 -6.87 -24.90 -9.47
N VAL A 28 -6.06 -25.83 -8.97
CA VAL A 28 -4.67 -26.07 -9.42
C VAL A 28 -4.56 -26.24 -10.94
N SER A 29 -5.56 -26.85 -11.59
CA SER A 29 -5.58 -27.04 -13.05
C SER A 29 -5.67 -25.73 -13.87
N LEU A 30 -6.01 -24.61 -13.23
CA LEU A 30 -6.04 -23.28 -13.86
C LEU A 30 -4.69 -22.56 -13.82
N TYR A 31 -3.68 -23.14 -13.16
CA TYR A 31 -2.39 -22.51 -12.95
C TYR A 31 -1.27 -23.31 -13.61
N ASP A 32 -0.40 -22.60 -14.31
CA ASP A 32 0.82 -23.16 -14.86
C ASP A 32 2.01 -22.80 -13.95
N PHE A 33 2.49 -23.81 -13.22
CA PHE A 33 3.62 -23.67 -12.30
C PHE A 33 4.98 -23.87 -12.98
N SER A 34 5.04 -24.14 -14.29
CA SER A 34 6.30 -24.37 -15.03
C SER A 34 7.26 -23.19 -15.00
N SER A 35 6.76 -21.99 -14.68
CA SER A 35 7.57 -20.78 -14.51
C SER A 35 8.28 -20.69 -13.15
N LEU A 36 8.00 -21.60 -12.21
CA LEU A 36 8.64 -21.65 -10.89
C LEU A 36 9.81 -22.65 -10.91
N SER A 37 10.93 -22.27 -10.30
CA SER A 37 12.05 -23.19 -10.08
C SER A 37 11.78 -24.14 -8.93
N ASP A 38 12.51 -25.26 -8.88
CA ASP A 38 12.45 -26.22 -7.77
C ASP A 38 12.75 -25.54 -6.41
N GLU A 39 13.65 -24.55 -6.40
CA GLU A 39 13.94 -23.73 -5.21
C GLU A 39 12.71 -22.94 -4.74
N VAL A 40 11.99 -22.30 -5.67
CA VAL A 40 10.78 -21.54 -5.33
C VAL A 40 9.65 -22.48 -4.86
N LEU A 41 9.56 -23.68 -5.44
CA LEU A 41 8.60 -24.70 -5.02
C LEU A 41 8.90 -25.19 -3.60
N ALA A 42 10.14 -25.57 -3.31
CA ALA A 42 10.56 -26.00 -1.98
C ALA A 42 10.36 -24.88 -0.93
N PHE A 43 10.65 -23.63 -1.30
CA PHE A 43 10.38 -22.48 -0.45
C PHE A 43 8.88 -22.30 -0.18
N SER A 44 8.03 -22.51 -1.19
CA SER A 44 6.57 -22.42 -1.04
C SER A 44 6.03 -23.50 -0.10
N GLU A 45 6.52 -24.74 -0.24
CA GLU A 45 6.13 -25.85 0.65
C GLU A 45 6.53 -25.58 2.11
N ALA A 46 7.69 -24.95 2.34
CA ALA A 46 8.11 -24.57 3.68
C ALA A 46 7.21 -23.48 4.30
N LEU A 47 6.75 -22.51 3.52
CA LEU A 47 5.80 -21.48 4.00
C LEU A 47 4.45 -22.11 4.39
N ASP A 48 3.94 -23.02 3.57
CA ASP A 48 2.69 -23.74 3.86
C ASP A 48 2.84 -24.56 5.15
N ALA A 49 3.98 -25.22 5.36
CA ALA A 49 4.25 -25.99 6.57
C ALA A 49 4.36 -25.11 7.85
N ASN A 50 4.80 -23.87 7.71
CA ASN A 50 4.90 -22.91 8.81
C ASN A 50 3.57 -22.22 9.16
N GLY A 51 2.50 -22.49 8.41
CA GLY A 51 1.19 -21.86 8.63
C GLY A 51 1.11 -20.42 8.13
N THR A 52 1.98 -20.02 7.19
CA THR A 52 1.84 -18.74 6.48
C THR A 52 0.49 -18.70 5.77
N LEU A 53 -0.29 -17.65 6.01
CA LEU A 53 -1.62 -17.51 5.42
C LEU A 53 -1.53 -16.80 4.08
N CYS A 54 -2.05 -17.44 3.03
CA CYS A 54 -2.10 -16.87 1.69
C CYS A 54 -3.56 -16.63 1.29
N GLN A 55 -3.89 -15.40 0.88
CA GLN A 55 -5.19 -15.06 0.31
C GLN A 55 -5.02 -14.53 -1.11
N SER A 56 -5.90 -15.02 -1.98
CA SER A 56 -6.09 -14.47 -3.32
C SER A 56 -7.53 -14.75 -3.77
N SER A 57 -7.93 -14.25 -4.94
CA SER A 57 -9.31 -14.22 -5.45
C SER A 57 -10.09 -12.96 -5.07
N LYS A 58 -11.25 -12.79 -5.71
CA LYS A 58 -12.15 -11.67 -5.52
C LYS A 58 -12.72 -11.70 -4.11
N ASN A 59 -12.43 -10.66 -3.34
CA ASN A 59 -13.04 -10.44 -2.04
C ASN A 59 -14.45 -9.86 -2.18
N GLU A 60 -15.13 -9.71 -1.05
CA GLU A 60 -16.50 -9.24 -0.94
C GLU A 60 -16.69 -7.80 -1.45
N TRP A 61 -15.62 -7.00 -1.47
CA TRP A 61 -15.59 -5.65 -2.03
C TRP A 61 -15.29 -5.62 -3.54
N GLY A 62 -15.17 -6.79 -4.17
CA GLY A 62 -14.95 -6.93 -5.60
C GLY A 62 -13.50 -6.72 -6.06
N THR A 63 -12.57 -6.58 -5.12
CA THR A 63 -11.13 -6.44 -5.36
C THR A 63 -10.45 -7.80 -5.28
N SER A 64 -9.41 -8.04 -6.09
CA SER A 64 -8.69 -9.32 -6.12
C SER A 64 -7.23 -9.14 -5.69
N PRO A 65 -6.94 -8.98 -4.38
CA PRO A 65 -5.57 -8.79 -3.90
C PRO A 65 -4.77 -10.10 -3.92
N ILE A 66 -3.45 -9.98 -3.82
CA ILE A 66 -2.55 -11.06 -3.38
C ILE A 66 -2.08 -10.68 -1.99
N VAL A 67 -2.43 -11.49 -1.00
CA VAL A 67 -2.12 -11.25 0.41
C VAL A 67 -1.33 -12.43 0.94
N VAL A 68 -0.28 -12.12 1.69
CA VAL A 68 0.39 -13.10 2.54
C VAL A 68 0.53 -12.53 3.94
N THR A 69 0.25 -13.35 4.95
CA THR A 69 0.37 -13.03 6.36
C THR A 69 1.26 -14.04 7.08
N GLY A 70 2.18 -13.53 7.89
CA GLY A 70 3.17 -14.33 8.61
C GLY A 70 4.08 -13.46 9.46
N THR A 71 5.29 -13.92 9.73
CA THR A 71 6.34 -13.14 10.40
C THR A 71 7.02 -12.13 9.46
N ALA A 72 7.66 -11.11 10.02
CA ALA A 72 8.46 -10.16 9.22
C ALA A 72 9.56 -10.87 8.40
N GLN A 73 10.19 -11.89 8.98
CA GLN A 73 11.21 -12.70 8.32
C GLN A 73 10.65 -13.49 7.12
N GLU A 74 9.46 -14.08 7.25
CA GLU A 74 8.81 -14.80 6.15
C GLU A 74 8.47 -13.85 5.00
N LEU A 75 7.91 -12.67 5.30
CA LEU A 75 7.62 -11.67 4.26
C LEU A 75 8.89 -11.19 3.56
N LEU A 76 9.97 -10.89 4.30
CA LEU A 76 11.24 -10.50 3.72
C LEU A 76 11.82 -11.61 2.82
N SER A 77 11.68 -12.86 3.24
CA SER A 77 12.12 -14.03 2.46
C SER A 77 11.30 -14.16 1.17
N ILE A 78 9.99 -13.93 1.20
CA ILE A 78 9.13 -13.91 0.01
C ILE A 78 9.53 -12.78 -0.94
N ILE A 79 9.75 -11.58 -0.41
CA ILE A 79 10.18 -10.40 -1.20
C ILE A 79 11.45 -10.73 -1.97
N ASN A 80 12.44 -11.32 -1.31
CA ASN A 80 13.70 -11.71 -1.93
C ASN A 80 13.53 -12.84 -2.96
N MET A 81 12.81 -13.91 -2.59
CA MET A 81 12.60 -15.08 -3.45
C MET A 81 11.80 -14.74 -4.72
N ALA A 82 10.76 -13.91 -4.59
CA ALA A 82 9.95 -13.45 -5.72
C ALA A 82 10.50 -12.20 -6.41
N LYS A 83 11.65 -11.68 -5.96
CA LYS A 83 12.30 -10.46 -6.47
C LYS A 83 11.32 -9.29 -6.56
N LEU A 84 10.57 -9.08 -5.49
CA LEU A 84 9.58 -8.01 -5.41
C LEU A 84 10.29 -6.69 -5.20
N ASN A 85 9.96 -5.71 -6.03
CA ASN A 85 10.55 -4.38 -5.95
C ASN A 85 9.69 -3.49 -5.03
N LEU A 86 9.78 -3.71 -3.72
CA LEU A 86 9.11 -2.87 -2.71
C LEU A 86 9.89 -1.58 -2.46
N SER A 87 9.22 -0.60 -1.83
CA SER A 87 9.90 0.60 -1.35
C SER A 87 11.04 0.23 -0.42
N PRO A 88 12.26 0.79 -0.58
CA PRO A 88 13.37 0.54 0.35
C PRO A 88 13.01 0.83 1.81
N GLN A 89 12.12 1.81 2.03
CA GLN A 89 11.58 2.14 3.34
C GLN A 89 10.81 0.99 3.98
N MET A 90 10.03 0.25 3.19
CA MET A 90 9.26 -0.91 3.64
C MET A 90 10.14 -2.12 3.93
N VAL A 91 11.17 -2.31 3.11
CA VAL A 91 12.18 -3.35 3.36
C VAL A 91 12.89 -3.07 4.67
N ARG A 92 13.30 -1.81 4.91
CA ARG A 92 13.93 -1.42 6.18
C ARG A 92 13.01 -1.56 7.39
N GLU A 93 11.71 -1.33 7.25
CA GLU A 93 10.73 -1.62 8.31
C GLU A 93 10.72 -3.10 8.69
N LEU A 94 10.75 -4.01 7.71
CA LEU A 94 10.80 -5.44 7.96
C LEU A 94 12.12 -5.85 8.64
N GLU A 95 13.25 -5.33 8.17
CA GLU A 95 14.56 -5.58 8.79
C GLU A 95 14.58 -5.17 10.26
N LEU A 96 14.11 -3.95 10.57
CA LEU A 96 14.00 -3.47 11.95
C LEU A 96 13.03 -4.32 12.77
N ALA A 97 11.92 -4.76 12.20
CA ALA A 97 10.98 -5.64 12.89
C ALA A 97 11.59 -7.02 13.21
N ILE A 98 12.55 -7.49 12.42
CA ILE A 98 13.30 -8.72 12.68
C ILE A 98 14.37 -8.46 13.76
N GLU A 99 15.12 -7.36 13.65
CA GLU A 99 16.14 -6.94 14.61
C GLU A 99 15.55 -6.73 16.02
N HIS A 100 14.32 -6.23 16.09
CA HIS A 100 13.61 -5.85 17.32
C HIS A 100 12.35 -6.69 17.60
N ALA A 101 12.35 -7.96 17.18
CA ALA A 101 11.16 -8.83 17.25
C ALA A 101 10.53 -8.95 18.66
N ASP A 102 11.34 -8.82 19.71
CA ASP A 102 10.90 -8.90 21.10
C ASP A 102 10.30 -7.59 21.66
N GLU A 103 10.51 -6.45 20.99
CA GLU A 103 10.03 -5.15 21.46
C GLU A 103 8.54 -4.93 21.18
N CYS A 104 8.03 -5.47 20.06
CA CYS A 104 6.63 -5.36 19.67
C CYS A 104 6.18 -6.57 18.85
N VAL A 105 5.67 -7.59 19.54
CA VAL A 105 5.23 -8.85 18.91
C VAL A 105 3.95 -8.62 18.11
N THR A 106 4.03 -8.79 16.80
CA THR A 106 2.93 -8.62 15.86
C THR A 106 3.12 -9.51 14.64
N GLY A 107 2.03 -9.95 14.02
CA GLY A 107 2.07 -10.52 12.68
C GLY A 107 2.28 -9.41 11.65
N TRP A 108 2.68 -9.81 10.45
CA TRP A 108 2.90 -8.91 9.33
C TRP A 108 2.12 -9.38 8.11
N THR A 109 1.62 -8.42 7.35
CA THR A 109 0.92 -8.63 6.10
C THR A 109 1.68 -7.98 4.95
N MET A 110 1.83 -8.70 3.84
CA MET A 110 2.17 -8.15 2.54
C MET A 110 0.94 -8.22 1.64
N MET A 111 0.55 -7.10 1.05
CA MET A 111 -0.56 -7.06 0.10
C MET A 111 -0.15 -6.36 -1.20
N SER A 112 -0.41 -7.03 -2.31
CA SER A 112 -0.45 -6.44 -3.64
C SER A 112 -1.90 -6.26 -4.05
N VAL A 113 -2.30 -5.04 -4.39
CA VAL A 113 -3.68 -4.72 -4.71
C VAL A 113 -3.75 -3.60 -5.74
N VAL A 114 -4.83 -3.57 -6.52
CA VAL A 114 -5.10 -2.46 -7.44
C VAL A 114 -5.38 -1.20 -6.62
N ARG A 115 -4.65 -0.14 -6.93
CA ARG A 115 -4.78 1.21 -6.41
C ARG A 115 -5.15 2.17 -7.53
N LEU A 116 -5.75 3.30 -7.17
CA LEU A 116 -5.97 4.40 -8.11
C LEU A 116 -4.83 5.42 -7.99
N PHE A 117 -4.29 5.81 -9.14
CA PHE A 117 -3.34 6.91 -9.25
C PHE A 117 -3.94 8.03 -10.08
N GLN A 118 -3.74 9.26 -9.60
CA GLN A 118 -4.20 10.47 -10.27
C GLN A 118 -3.03 11.11 -11.01
N TYR A 119 -3.27 11.58 -12.23
CA TYR A 119 -2.28 12.26 -13.06
C TYR A 119 -2.91 13.45 -13.80
N PRO A 120 -2.16 14.55 -14.03
CA PRO A 120 -2.67 15.68 -14.80
C PRO A 120 -2.94 15.27 -16.26
N ILE A 121 -4.14 15.53 -16.79
CA ILE A 121 -4.47 15.15 -18.19
C ILE A 121 -3.93 16.12 -19.23
N ALA A 122 -3.64 17.36 -18.82
CA ALA A 122 -3.09 18.39 -19.67
C ALA A 122 -2.28 19.37 -18.82
N ARG A 123 -1.42 20.11 -19.51
CA ARG A 123 -0.66 21.21 -18.92
C ARG A 123 -1.61 22.21 -18.26
N ASP A 124 -1.36 22.52 -16.99
CA ASP A 124 -2.09 23.49 -16.17
C ASP A 124 -3.59 23.16 -15.96
N SER A 125 -3.99 21.91 -16.23
CA SER A 125 -5.37 21.46 -16.04
C SER A 125 -5.68 21.23 -14.58
N LYS A 126 -6.90 21.62 -14.17
CA LYS A 126 -7.50 21.23 -12.89
C LYS A 126 -8.15 19.85 -12.94
N GLU A 127 -8.25 19.27 -14.14
CA GLU A 127 -8.83 17.95 -14.37
C GLU A 127 -7.73 16.89 -14.28
N PHE A 128 -7.99 15.85 -13.50
CA PHE A 128 -7.07 14.74 -13.27
C PHE A 128 -7.65 13.46 -13.85
N GLY A 129 -6.80 12.74 -14.59
CA GLY A 129 -7.07 11.40 -15.05
C GLY A 129 -6.81 10.42 -13.92
N GLN A 130 -7.41 9.24 -14.02
CA GLN A 130 -7.18 8.16 -13.09
C GLN A 130 -6.66 6.94 -13.85
N VAL A 131 -5.65 6.29 -13.30
CA VAL A 131 -5.11 5.04 -13.82
C VAL A 131 -5.07 3.99 -12.71
N PRO A 132 -5.70 2.82 -12.91
CA PRO A 132 -5.57 1.72 -11.98
C PRO A 132 -4.23 1.01 -12.20
N ALA A 133 -3.42 0.93 -11.15
CA ALA A 133 -2.17 0.19 -11.15
C ALA A 133 -2.02 -0.57 -9.84
N VAL A 134 -1.23 -1.63 -9.86
CA VAL A 134 -1.01 -2.49 -8.71
C VAL A 134 0.27 -2.06 -8.03
N ASP A 135 0.17 -1.90 -6.72
CA ASP A 135 1.26 -1.56 -5.84
C ASP A 135 1.27 -2.53 -4.66
N THR A 136 2.46 -2.85 -4.19
CA THR A 136 2.69 -3.77 -3.08
C THR A 136 3.13 -2.97 -1.85
N HIS A 137 2.53 -3.28 -0.71
CA HIS A 137 2.85 -2.67 0.57
C HIS A 137 2.86 -3.74 1.66
N VAL A 138 3.60 -3.46 2.72
CA VAL A 138 3.74 -4.31 3.90
C VAL A 138 3.39 -3.52 5.15
N PHE A 139 2.81 -4.20 6.13
CA PHE A 139 2.38 -3.58 7.36
C PHE A 139 2.26 -4.60 8.49
N PRO A 140 2.51 -4.21 9.74
CA PRO A 140 2.19 -5.04 10.89
C PRO A 140 0.67 -5.05 11.16
N ASP A 141 0.17 -6.11 11.78
CA ASP A 141 -1.23 -6.16 12.23
C ASP A 141 -1.52 -5.09 13.29
N TYR A 142 -0.55 -4.83 14.16
CA TYR A 142 -0.57 -3.76 15.17
C TYR A 142 0.26 -2.59 14.69
N THR A 143 -0.38 -1.50 14.26
CA THR A 143 0.38 -0.40 13.65
C THR A 143 1.31 0.32 14.62
N GLU A 144 1.05 0.30 15.91
CA GLU A 144 2.00 0.77 16.93
C GLU A 144 3.34 0.02 16.89
N CYS A 145 3.41 -1.16 16.28
CA CYS A 145 4.64 -1.92 16.09
C CYS A 145 5.39 -1.56 14.80
N ARG A 146 4.87 -0.66 13.95
CA ARG A 146 5.57 -0.24 12.73
C ARG A 146 6.79 0.61 13.11
N PRO A 147 8.02 0.23 12.72
CA PRO A 147 9.20 1.05 12.97
C PRO A 147 9.13 2.40 12.23
N VAL A 148 9.70 3.44 12.83
CA VAL A 148 9.83 4.74 12.16
C VAL A 148 11.06 4.69 11.25
N VAL A 149 10.83 4.76 9.94
CA VAL A 149 11.89 4.79 8.93
C VAL A 149 11.75 6.07 8.09
N GLU A 150 12.80 6.88 8.11
CA GLU A 150 12.97 8.04 7.24
C GLU A 150 13.56 7.62 5.89
N ILE A 151 13.14 8.27 4.80
CA ILE A 151 13.59 7.93 3.45
C ILE A 151 14.69 8.88 3.02
N THR A 152 15.92 8.57 3.39
CA THR A 152 17.13 9.35 3.06
C THR A 152 17.81 8.84 1.80
N ASP A 153 18.76 9.62 1.26
CA ASP A 153 19.59 9.20 0.11
C ASP A 153 20.54 8.04 0.45
N GLU A 154 20.77 7.76 1.74
CA GLU A 154 21.51 6.58 2.19
C GLU A 154 20.74 5.28 1.92
N LEU A 155 19.41 5.36 1.92
CA LEU A 155 18.54 4.21 1.67
C LEU A 155 18.35 3.96 0.17
N VAL A 156 18.15 5.03 -0.61
CA VAL A 156 18.10 4.98 -2.08
C VAL A 156 18.36 6.36 -2.66
N GLY A 157 19.28 6.42 -3.62
CA GLY A 157 19.61 7.65 -4.33
C GLY A 157 18.51 8.10 -5.27
N SER A 158 18.69 9.27 -5.87
CA SER A 158 17.74 9.84 -6.81
C SER A 158 18.40 10.33 -8.11
N LYS A 159 17.66 10.25 -9.21
CA LYS A 159 18.04 10.80 -10.51
C LYS A 159 16.91 11.60 -11.13
N LEU A 160 17.26 12.64 -11.90
CA LEU A 160 16.30 13.42 -12.67
C LEU A 160 15.67 12.55 -13.76
N ALA A 161 14.34 12.49 -13.80
CA ALA A 161 13.58 11.78 -14.83
C ALA A 161 12.85 12.72 -15.80
N LEU A 162 12.47 13.91 -15.32
CA LEU A 162 11.80 14.94 -16.11
C LEU A 162 12.22 16.32 -15.62
N ASP A 163 12.68 17.17 -16.54
CA ASP A 163 12.82 18.62 -16.31
C ASP A 163 11.43 19.27 -16.36
N THR A 164 11.05 19.99 -15.30
CA THR A 164 9.73 20.65 -15.22
C THR A 164 9.73 22.06 -15.78
N GLU A 165 10.90 22.59 -16.19
CA GLU A 165 11.09 23.93 -16.75
C GLU A 165 10.55 25.04 -15.82
N GLY A 166 10.80 24.92 -14.51
CA GLY A 166 10.35 25.88 -13.51
C GLY A 166 8.94 25.64 -12.97
N ARG A 167 8.24 24.60 -13.43
CA ARG A 167 6.84 24.33 -13.04
C ARG A 167 6.75 23.37 -11.87
N ASP A 168 5.78 23.63 -11.00
CA ASP A 168 5.40 22.70 -9.95
C ASP A 168 4.19 21.86 -10.40
N LEU A 169 4.44 20.57 -10.65
CA LEU A 169 3.41 19.65 -11.12
C LEU A 169 2.36 19.32 -10.05
N LEU A 170 2.59 19.69 -8.78
CA LEU A 170 1.72 19.39 -7.65
C LEU A 170 1.13 20.64 -6.99
N GLU A 171 1.32 21.82 -7.59
CA GLU A 171 0.74 23.09 -7.11
C GLU A 171 -0.79 23.03 -7.09
N VAL A 172 -1.38 22.46 -8.15
CA VAL A 172 -2.84 22.34 -8.32
C VAL A 172 -3.22 20.88 -8.41
N VAL A 173 -3.60 20.31 -7.27
CA VAL A 173 -4.07 18.91 -7.16
C VAL A 173 -5.47 18.84 -6.51
N PRO A 174 -6.21 17.74 -6.73
CA PRO A 174 -7.44 17.48 -5.99
C PRO A 174 -7.20 17.46 -4.47
N ASP A 175 -8.18 17.96 -3.71
CA ASP A 175 -8.00 18.15 -2.25
C ASP A 175 -7.74 16.84 -1.50
N GLN A 176 -8.26 15.70 -1.97
CA GLN A 176 -7.96 14.41 -1.36
C GLN A 176 -6.46 14.08 -1.34
N LEU A 177 -5.68 14.58 -2.32
CA LEU A 177 -4.25 14.31 -2.38
C LEU A 177 -3.46 15.12 -1.34
N LYS A 178 -4.07 16.09 -0.65
CA LYS A 178 -3.40 16.94 0.34
C LYS A 178 -3.48 16.38 1.77
N LEU A 179 -4.12 15.23 1.95
CA LEU A 179 -4.55 14.74 3.27
C LEU A 179 -3.64 13.68 3.89
N PHE A 180 -2.66 13.21 3.12
CA PHE A 180 -1.88 12.03 3.46
C PHE A 180 -0.38 12.31 3.45
N PRO A 181 0.40 11.58 4.25
CA PRO A 181 1.85 11.64 4.18
C PRO A 181 2.34 10.95 2.91
N TYR A 182 3.18 11.61 2.11
CA TYR A 182 3.85 11.01 0.95
C TYR A 182 5.31 10.69 1.24
N SER A 183 5.82 9.65 0.58
CA SER A 183 7.20 9.16 0.65
C SER A 183 8.21 9.98 -0.17
N PHE A 184 7.81 11.15 -0.68
CA PHE A 184 8.64 12.00 -1.52
C PHE A 184 8.47 13.47 -1.15
N THR A 185 9.52 14.26 -1.36
CA THR A 185 9.49 15.70 -1.13
C THR A 185 8.70 16.40 -2.24
N SER A 186 7.79 17.31 -1.86
CA SER A 186 7.03 18.11 -2.84
C SER A 186 6.47 19.39 -2.22
N SER A 187 5.69 20.12 -3.01
CA SER A 187 4.88 21.27 -2.58
C SER A 187 3.56 20.91 -1.90
N LEU A 188 3.18 19.62 -1.88
CA LEU A 188 1.99 19.18 -1.14
C LEU A 188 2.14 19.48 0.36
N PRO A 189 1.04 19.74 1.08
CA PRO A 189 1.09 19.94 2.53
C PRO A 189 1.81 18.79 3.23
N GLN A 190 2.76 19.13 4.10
CA GLN A 190 3.48 18.13 4.87
C GLN A 190 2.58 17.56 5.96
N ILE A 191 2.11 16.33 5.76
CA ILE A 191 1.35 15.59 6.75
C ILE A 191 2.29 14.68 7.54
N SER A 192 2.19 14.71 8.87
CA SER A 192 2.99 13.84 9.73
C SER A 192 2.59 12.38 9.51
N ARG A 193 3.61 11.53 9.33
CA ARG A 193 3.44 10.08 9.33
C ARG A 193 3.07 9.54 10.72
N SER A 194 3.61 10.14 11.78
CA SER A 194 3.25 9.83 13.16
C SER A 194 1.93 10.50 13.52
N ALA A 195 0.94 9.71 13.94
CA ALA A 195 -0.37 10.18 14.36
C ALA A 195 -0.60 9.89 15.85
N PRO A 196 -1.22 10.81 16.61
CA PRO A 196 -1.66 10.52 17.97
C PRO A 196 -2.61 9.32 18.01
N ALA A 197 -2.49 8.51 19.05
CA ALA A 197 -3.32 7.34 19.28
C ALA A 197 -3.86 7.33 20.72
N ASP A 198 -5.11 6.90 20.86
CA ASP A 198 -5.68 6.55 22.17
C ASP A 198 -5.05 5.25 22.68
N LYS A 199 -4.36 5.32 23.82
CA LYS A 199 -3.71 4.17 24.46
C LYS A 199 -4.66 2.99 24.66
N SER A 200 -5.94 3.24 24.92
CA SER A 200 -6.94 2.19 25.15
C SER A 200 -7.30 1.41 23.87
N LYS A 201 -6.95 1.95 22.70
CA LYS A 201 -7.24 1.36 21.38
C LYS A 201 -6.03 0.66 20.75
N THR A 202 -4.84 0.88 21.29
CA THR A 202 -3.61 0.17 20.91
C THR A 202 -3.43 -1.07 21.80
N LYS A 203 -2.94 -2.17 21.23
CA LYS A 203 -2.60 -3.40 21.93
C LYS A 203 -1.58 -3.18 23.05
N ASN A 204 -0.56 -2.36 22.78
CA ASN A 204 0.57 -2.14 23.69
C ASN A 204 0.53 -0.80 24.43
N GLY A 205 -0.61 -0.09 24.42
CA GLY A 205 -0.78 1.18 25.13
C GLY A 205 0.03 2.35 24.56
N ALA A 206 0.37 2.32 23.27
CA ALA A 206 1.09 3.36 22.58
C ALA A 206 0.24 4.65 22.45
N THR A 207 0.88 5.81 22.58
CA THR A 207 0.24 7.13 22.38
C THR A 207 0.31 7.65 20.96
N THR A 208 1.02 6.93 20.10
CA THR A 208 1.26 7.30 18.71
C THR A 208 1.34 6.04 17.87
N VAL A 209 0.90 6.14 16.62
CA VAL A 209 1.04 5.09 15.59
C VAL A 209 1.66 5.68 14.33
N VAL A 210 2.31 4.84 13.54
CA VAL A 210 2.98 5.24 12.31
C VAL A 210 2.11 4.89 11.11
N GLN A 211 1.60 5.89 10.40
CA GLN A 211 0.78 5.69 9.20
C GLN A 211 1.63 5.19 8.01
N SER A 212 0.99 4.58 7.02
CA SER A 212 1.66 4.29 5.75
C SER A 212 1.93 5.56 4.95
N TYR A 213 3.02 5.56 4.20
CA TYR A 213 3.23 6.57 3.16
C TYR A 213 2.43 6.24 1.91
N PHE A 214 1.86 7.29 1.32
CA PHE A 214 1.46 7.31 -0.07
C PHE A 214 2.71 7.46 -0.95
N ARG A 215 2.61 7.01 -2.19
CA ARG A 215 3.71 6.99 -3.16
C ARG A 215 3.32 7.78 -4.40
N ALA A 216 4.31 8.14 -5.21
CA ALA A 216 4.07 8.56 -6.57
C ALA A 216 5.03 7.81 -7.50
N TYR A 217 4.64 7.75 -8.77
CA TYR A 217 5.36 7.02 -9.78
C TYR A 217 5.53 7.89 -11.03
N TYR A 218 6.71 7.83 -11.63
CA TYR A 218 6.98 8.42 -12.94
C TYR A 218 7.72 7.38 -13.78
N GLY A 219 7.19 7.05 -14.95
CA GLY A 219 7.81 6.03 -15.80
C GLY A 219 7.89 4.64 -15.16
N GLY A 220 7.04 4.35 -14.17
CA GLY A 220 7.06 3.08 -13.43
C GLY A 220 8.02 3.04 -12.24
N CYS A 221 8.74 4.14 -12.01
CA CYS A 221 9.71 4.27 -10.93
C CYS A 221 9.14 5.09 -9.78
N ARG A 222 9.45 4.71 -8.53
CA ARG A 222 9.04 5.50 -7.36
C ARG A 222 9.70 6.87 -7.40
N VAL A 223 8.90 7.88 -7.13
CA VAL A 223 9.31 9.28 -7.05
C VAL A 223 9.98 9.53 -5.70
N ARG A 224 11.06 10.31 -5.73
CA ARG A 224 11.82 10.76 -4.55
C ARG A 224 11.60 12.25 -4.27
N ALA A 225 11.45 13.06 -5.31
CA ALA A 225 11.09 14.46 -5.19
C ALA A 225 10.34 14.97 -6.42
N VAL A 226 9.46 15.96 -6.22
CA VAL A 226 8.82 16.76 -7.28
C VAL A 226 8.93 18.22 -6.90
N ASN A 227 9.54 19.03 -7.76
CA ASN A 227 9.67 20.46 -7.54
C ASN A 227 9.78 21.19 -8.90
N THR A 228 10.09 22.48 -8.84
CA THR A 228 10.24 23.34 -10.02
C THR A 228 11.47 23.05 -10.87
N THR A 229 12.41 22.21 -10.42
CA THR A 229 13.57 21.77 -11.21
C THR A 229 13.37 20.40 -11.85
N GLY A 230 12.47 19.57 -11.31
CA GLY A 230 12.15 18.30 -11.96
C GLY A 230 11.31 17.32 -11.15
N VAL A 231 11.04 16.20 -11.81
CA VAL A 231 10.61 14.95 -11.16
C VAL A 231 11.83 14.05 -11.01
N PHE A 232 12.14 13.70 -9.77
CA PHE A 232 13.26 12.84 -9.40
C PHE A 232 12.72 11.47 -8.99
N ILE A 233 13.31 10.41 -9.52
CA ILE A 233 12.97 9.00 -9.24
C ILE A 233 14.15 8.29 -8.59
N GLU A 234 13.92 7.09 -8.07
CA GLU A 234 15.00 6.21 -7.60
C GLU A 234 16.07 5.99 -8.70
N ASP A 235 17.34 6.16 -8.33
CA ASP A 235 18.47 6.07 -9.27
C ASP A 235 18.68 4.67 -9.87
N THR A 236 18.32 3.64 -9.10
CA THR A 236 18.34 2.22 -9.50
C THR A 236 17.22 1.81 -10.46
N CYS A 237 16.22 2.67 -10.70
CA CYS A 237 15.06 2.31 -11.51
C CYS A 237 15.18 2.75 -12.96
N GLU A 238 14.86 1.86 -13.90
CA GLU A 238 14.81 2.16 -15.33
C GLU A 238 13.39 2.52 -15.80
N VAL A 239 13.28 3.64 -16.51
CA VAL A 239 11.99 4.17 -16.95
C VAL A 239 11.36 3.28 -18.03
N SER A 240 10.12 2.88 -17.78
CA SER A 240 9.28 2.14 -18.72
C SER A 240 8.49 3.08 -19.63
N LYS A 241 8.58 2.84 -20.94
CA LYS A 241 7.78 3.55 -21.96
C LYS A 241 6.27 3.41 -21.74
N HIS A 242 5.83 2.25 -21.22
CA HIS A 242 4.42 2.00 -20.91
C HIS A 242 3.87 2.99 -19.88
N TRP A 243 4.66 3.27 -18.83
CA TRP A 243 4.24 4.16 -17.75
C TRP A 243 4.51 5.63 -18.06
N LEU A 244 5.48 5.92 -18.94
CA LEU A 244 5.88 7.29 -19.27
C LEU A 244 4.74 8.14 -19.84
N SER A 245 3.80 7.53 -20.57
CA SER A 245 2.64 8.23 -21.15
C SER A 245 1.67 8.81 -20.12
N TYR A 246 1.68 8.29 -18.90
CA TYR A 246 0.82 8.79 -17.81
C TYR A 246 1.47 9.94 -17.03
N GLY A 247 2.73 10.28 -17.30
CA GLY A 247 3.45 11.32 -16.59
C GLY A 247 3.63 11.01 -15.10
N LEU A 248 3.44 12.03 -14.25
CA LEU A 248 3.49 11.90 -12.79
C LEU A 248 2.17 11.31 -12.28
N MET A 249 2.23 10.09 -11.74
CA MET A 249 1.11 9.36 -11.16
C MET A 249 1.18 9.43 -9.64
N VAL A 250 0.25 10.15 -9.00
CA VAL A 250 0.20 10.32 -7.55
C VAL A 250 -0.85 9.37 -6.96
N HIS A 251 -0.44 8.58 -5.96
CA HIS A 251 -1.34 7.62 -5.32
C HIS A 251 -2.52 8.34 -4.65
N SER A 252 -3.73 7.92 -5.00
CA SER A 252 -4.97 8.39 -4.36
C SER A 252 -5.38 7.45 -3.22
N PRO A 253 -6.13 7.94 -2.22
CA PRO A 253 -6.70 7.09 -1.17
C PRO A 253 -7.51 5.94 -1.77
N ASP A 254 -7.52 4.81 -1.07
CA ASP A 254 -8.30 3.67 -1.51
C ASP A 254 -9.79 3.97 -1.42
N ASP A 255 -10.52 3.41 -2.38
CA ASP A 255 -11.96 3.39 -2.32
C ASP A 255 -12.44 2.28 -1.37
N ILE A 256 -12.53 2.60 -0.08
CA ILE A 256 -13.04 1.67 0.94
C ILE A 256 -14.53 1.95 1.18
N PRO A 257 -15.44 0.97 0.95
CA PRO A 257 -16.81 1.12 1.37
C PRO A 257 -16.91 1.02 2.90
N LEU A 258 -17.41 2.07 3.55
CA LEU A 258 -17.75 2.07 4.97
C LEU A 258 -19.25 1.82 5.14
N CYS A 259 -19.61 0.73 5.80
CA CYS A 259 -21.00 0.37 6.05
C CYS A 259 -21.43 0.73 7.48
N SER A 260 -22.64 1.25 7.63
CA SER A 260 -23.29 1.41 8.92
C SER A 260 -23.74 0.06 9.48
N THR A 261 -24.11 0.02 10.76
CA THR A 261 -24.75 -1.15 11.39
C THR A 261 -26.15 -1.45 10.84
N GLY A 262 -26.68 -0.63 9.93
CA GLY A 262 -27.95 -0.81 9.24
C GLY A 262 -27.79 -1.07 7.73
N ASP A 263 -26.67 -1.65 7.30
CA ASP A 263 -26.37 -2.07 5.92
C ASP A 263 -26.33 -0.96 4.86
N VAL A 264 -26.09 0.29 5.26
CA VAL A 264 -25.87 1.40 4.32
C VAL A 264 -24.38 1.64 4.17
N CYS A 265 -23.84 1.37 2.98
CA CYS A 265 -22.43 1.56 2.66
C CYS A 265 -22.19 2.84 1.85
N ILE A 266 -21.17 3.60 2.24
CA ILE A 266 -20.66 4.75 1.47
C ILE A 266 -19.22 4.50 1.03
N HIS A 267 -18.91 4.79 -0.22
CA HIS A 267 -17.55 4.81 -0.74
C HIS A 267 -16.79 5.98 -0.10
N ASN A 268 -15.72 5.69 0.65
CA ASN A 268 -14.96 6.70 1.38
C ASN A 268 -13.56 6.87 0.78
N PHE A 269 -13.38 7.96 0.02
CA PHE A 269 -12.11 8.39 -0.58
C PHE A 269 -11.23 9.23 0.37
N PHE A 270 -11.45 9.16 1.68
CA PHE A 270 -10.71 9.93 2.69
C PHE A 270 -9.98 9.04 3.70
N ASN A 271 -9.96 7.72 3.47
CA ASN A 271 -9.21 6.79 4.29
C ASN A 271 -7.82 6.50 3.71
N SER A 272 -6.92 6.17 4.62
CA SER A 272 -5.59 5.64 4.34
C SER A 272 -5.63 4.35 3.52
N LEU A 273 -4.46 3.87 3.11
CA LEU A 273 -4.30 2.57 2.46
C LEU A 273 -4.94 1.44 3.30
N TRP A 274 -5.49 0.42 2.63
CA TRP A 274 -5.99 -0.81 3.26
C TRP A 274 -4.87 -1.45 4.06
N GLU A 275 -4.97 -1.38 5.38
CA GLU A 275 -4.20 -2.15 6.34
C GLU A 275 -5.20 -2.81 7.28
N TRP A 276 -4.86 -3.95 7.86
CA TRP A 276 -5.78 -4.66 8.75
C TRP A 276 -5.03 -5.53 9.76
N GLU A 277 -5.76 -5.94 10.78
CA GLU A 277 -5.40 -7.10 11.61
C GLU A 277 -6.12 -8.32 11.04
N HIS A 278 -5.38 -9.40 10.80
CA HIS A 278 -5.94 -10.67 10.36
C HIS A 278 -6.27 -11.59 11.55
N HIS A 279 -7.30 -12.42 11.41
CA HIS A 279 -7.60 -13.48 12.36
C HIS A 279 -8.23 -14.68 11.66
N ILE A 280 -8.18 -15.85 12.28
CA ILE A 280 -8.94 -17.02 11.84
C ILE A 280 -10.26 -17.06 12.59
N ASP A 281 -11.38 -17.08 11.88
CA ASP A 281 -12.69 -17.23 12.52
C ASP A 281 -12.81 -18.64 13.10
N PRO A 282 -12.99 -18.79 14.44
CA PRO A 282 -13.11 -20.11 15.05
C PRO A 282 -14.34 -20.90 14.56
N ASN A 283 -15.36 -20.22 14.01
CA ASN A 283 -16.57 -20.84 13.49
C ASN A 283 -16.45 -21.23 12.00
N VAL A 284 -15.50 -20.62 11.27
CA VAL A 284 -15.26 -20.92 9.86
C VAL A 284 -13.74 -20.95 9.61
N PRO A 285 -13.05 -22.05 9.96
CA PRO A 285 -11.58 -22.12 9.96
C PRO A 285 -10.92 -21.87 8.59
N ASN A 286 -11.69 -22.06 7.50
CA ASN A 286 -11.23 -21.82 6.13
C ASN A 286 -11.43 -20.37 5.66
N ARG A 287 -11.78 -19.44 6.56
CA ARG A 287 -11.93 -18.01 6.26
C ARG A 287 -11.00 -17.19 7.17
N VAL A 288 -10.29 -16.27 6.54
CA VAL A 288 -9.52 -15.24 7.22
C VAL A 288 -10.45 -14.04 7.45
N GLY A 289 -10.69 -13.70 8.71
CA GLY A 289 -11.35 -12.47 9.09
C GLY A 289 -10.36 -11.30 9.06
N MET A 290 -10.86 -10.12 8.69
CA MET A 290 -10.03 -8.91 8.49
C MET A 290 -10.64 -7.74 9.25
N ASN A 291 -9.87 -7.10 10.12
CA ASN A 291 -10.25 -5.88 10.81
C ASN A 291 -9.51 -4.69 10.19
N LEU A 292 -10.17 -3.96 9.30
CA LEU A 292 -9.57 -2.82 8.60
C LEU A 292 -9.15 -1.69 9.56
N ASN A 293 -7.92 -1.24 9.40
CA ASN A 293 -7.32 -0.09 10.10
C ASN A 293 -7.64 1.19 9.33
N THR A 294 -8.63 1.94 9.78
CA THR A 294 -8.80 3.34 9.37
C THR A 294 -7.96 4.22 10.30
N PHE A 295 -6.76 4.63 9.88
CA PHE A 295 -5.77 5.31 10.75
C PHE A 295 -6.35 6.50 11.51
N ARG A 296 -7.11 7.34 10.81
CA ARG A 296 -7.70 8.53 11.38
C ARG A 296 -8.85 8.20 12.33
N SER A 297 -9.81 7.35 11.93
CA SER A 297 -10.99 7.04 12.75
C SER A 297 -10.70 6.13 13.94
N ARG A 298 -9.74 5.21 13.82
CA ARG A 298 -9.36 4.27 14.88
C ARG A 298 -8.47 4.95 15.93
N TYR A 299 -7.45 5.72 15.51
CA TYR A 299 -6.41 6.20 16.43
C TYR A 299 -6.49 7.70 16.78
N ALA A 300 -6.75 8.58 15.80
CA ALA A 300 -6.53 10.03 15.96
C ALA A 300 -7.80 10.88 16.13
N ASP A 301 -8.88 10.54 15.45
CA ASP A 301 -10.10 11.33 15.47
C ASP A 301 -10.91 11.04 16.74
N ARG A 302 -11.17 12.11 17.50
CA ARG A 302 -12.01 12.08 18.72
C ARG A 302 -13.50 12.24 18.43
N VAL A 303 -13.84 12.50 17.17
CA VAL A 303 -15.23 12.61 16.73
C VAL A 303 -15.71 11.20 16.42
N SER A 304 -16.77 10.77 17.10
CA SER A 304 -17.49 9.55 16.74
C SER A 304 -17.98 9.70 15.31
N ILE A 305 -17.37 8.96 14.36
CA ILE A 305 -17.92 8.83 13.02
C ILE A 305 -19.17 7.97 13.16
N SER A 306 -20.30 8.64 13.38
CA SER A 306 -21.62 8.03 13.32
C SER A 306 -21.92 7.82 11.84
N ILE A 307 -21.67 6.60 11.35
CA ILE A 307 -22.06 6.20 10.01
C ILE A 307 -23.60 6.02 10.05
N LEU A 308 -24.34 7.09 9.79
CA LEU A 308 -25.80 7.10 9.63
C LEU A 308 -26.19 7.65 8.25
N PRO A 309 -27.35 7.20 7.72
CA PRO A 309 -27.68 7.31 6.32
C PRO A 309 -28.07 8.75 5.95
N GLY A 310 -27.32 9.30 5.01
CA GLY A 310 -27.58 10.62 4.44
C GLY A 310 -26.66 11.70 5.01
N LEU A 311 -25.47 11.81 4.40
CA LEU A 311 -24.64 13.03 4.39
C LEU A 311 -24.33 13.67 5.75
N VAL A 312 -23.14 13.42 6.29
CA VAL A 312 -22.29 14.49 6.84
C VAL A 312 -20.82 14.16 6.56
N VAL A 313 -20.25 14.78 5.51
CA VAL A 313 -18.82 15.09 5.46
C VAL A 313 -18.63 16.29 6.38
N ALA A 314 -18.08 16.05 7.56
CA ALA A 314 -17.50 17.09 8.39
C ALA A 314 -16.10 16.62 8.82
N GLN A 315 -15.22 16.50 7.85
CA GLN A 315 -13.79 16.40 8.09
C GLN A 315 -13.13 17.52 7.30
N MET A 316 -12.30 18.29 8.01
CA MET A 316 -11.57 19.51 7.60
C MET A 316 -12.30 20.83 7.78
N LEU A 317 -12.54 21.22 9.03
CA LEU A 317 -12.43 22.64 9.41
C LEU A 317 -11.58 22.73 10.69
N ALA A 318 -10.31 23.06 10.49
CA ALA A 318 -9.54 23.96 11.32
C ALA A 318 -9.05 25.08 10.40
#